data_AF-Q5JXJ0-F1
#
_entry.id   AF-Q5JXJ0-F1
#
_cell.length_a   1.000
_cell.length_b   1.000
_cell.length_c   1.000
_cell.angle_alpha   90.00
_cell.angle_beta   90.00
_cell.angle_gamma   90.00
#
_symmetry.space_group_name_H-M   'P 1'
#
loop_
_entity.id
_entity.type
_entity.pdbx_description
1 polymer ?
#
loop_
_entity_poly.entity_id
_entity_poly.type
_entity_poly.pdbx_seq_one_letter_code
_entity_poly.pdbx_strand_id
1 'polypeptide(L)'
;MAPARCFSARLRTVFQGVGHWALSTWAGLKPSRLLPQRASPRLLSVGRADLAKHQELPGKKLLSEKKLKRYFVDYRRVLVCGGNGGAGASCFHSEPRKEFGGPDGGDGGNGGHVILRVDQQVKSLSSVLSRYQGFSGEDGGSKNCFGRSGAVLYIRVPVGTLVKEGGRVVADLSCVGDEYIAALGGAGGKGNRFFLANNNRAPVTCTPGQPGQQRVLHLELKTVAHAGMVGFP
;
A
#
# COMPACT_ATOMS: atom_id res chain seq x y z
N MET A 1 7.87 16.34 -54.11
CA MET A 1 9.13 15.82 -54.69
C MET A 1 10.25 16.24 -53.76
N ALA A 2 11.04 15.27 -53.29
CA ALA A 2 12.23 15.40 -52.42
C ALA A 2 12.00 15.72 -50.91
N PRO A 3 12.90 15.32 -49.98
CA PRO A 3 12.84 13.99 -49.36
C PRO A 3 13.22 13.91 -47.85
N ALA A 4 12.89 12.76 -47.26
CA ALA A 4 13.70 11.85 -46.42
C ALA A 4 14.68 12.36 -45.32
N ARG A 5 14.48 11.75 -44.12
CA ARG A 5 15.41 10.88 -43.35
C ARG A 5 16.33 11.45 -42.24
N CYS A 6 16.16 10.77 -41.09
CA CYS A 6 17.19 10.16 -40.23
C CYS A 6 17.80 10.93 -39.04
N PHE A 7 17.42 10.45 -37.84
CA PHE A 7 18.27 9.95 -36.74
C PHE A 7 19.70 10.50 -36.57
N SER A 8 20.03 10.95 -35.35
CA SER A 8 21.04 10.23 -34.54
C SER A 8 20.97 10.62 -33.06
N ALA A 9 21.20 9.62 -32.21
CA ALA A 9 21.41 9.74 -30.77
C ALA A 9 22.88 10.10 -30.47
N ARG A 10 23.13 10.76 -29.33
CA ARG A 10 24.41 10.67 -28.61
C ARG A 10 24.23 10.76 -27.09
N LEU A 11 24.77 9.73 -26.44
CA LEU A 11 25.07 9.64 -25.01
C LEU A 11 26.34 10.45 -24.63
N ARG A 12 26.39 10.88 -23.35
CA ARG A 12 27.51 10.84 -22.35
C ARG A 12 27.10 11.81 -21.22
N THR A 13 27.26 11.53 -19.93
CA THR A 13 28.49 11.20 -19.16
C THR A 13 28.06 10.59 -17.81
N VAL A 14 28.57 9.42 -17.41
CA VAL A 14 29.67 9.20 -16.42
C VAL A 14 29.45 9.89 -15.07
N PHE A 15 29.05 9.10 -14.06
CA PHE A 15 29.27 9.42 -12.64
C PHE A 15 29.97 8.23 -11.98
N GLN A 16 31.16 8.49 -11.45
CA GLN A 16 31.95 7.55 -10.67
C GLN A 16 31.45 7.54 -9.21
N GLY A 17 31.39 6.37 -8.61
CA GLY A 17 31.05 6.18 -7.19
C GLY A 17 31.37 4.75 -6.76
N VAL A 18 32.66 4.47 -6.55
CA VAL A 18 33.16 3.18 -6.05
C VAL A 18 33.00 3.15 -4.54
N GLY A 19 32.02 2.40 -4.04
CA GLY A 19 31.90 2.04 -2.63
C GLY A 19 32.51 0.66 -2.40
N HIS A 20 33.63 0.60 -1.68
CA HIS A 20 34.24 -0.65 -1.24
C HIS A 20 33.42 -1.26 -0.09
N TRP A 21 32.94 -2.49 -0.30
CA TRP A 21 32.50 -3.40 0.77
C TRP A 21 33.56 -4.50 0.88
N ALA A 22 34.14 -4.68 2.07
CA ALA A 22 35.03 -5.79 2.36
C ALA A 22 34.45 -6.63 3.51
N LEU A 23 34.46 -7.94 3.27
CA LEU A 23 33.84 -8.99 4.06
C LEU A 23 34.57 -9.25 5.38
N SER A 24 33.77 -9.60 6.39
CA SER A 24 34.20 -10.21 7.65
C SER A 24 34.73 -11.63 7.42
N THR A 25 35.82 -11.96 8.11
CA THR A 25 36.32 -13.34 8.26
C THR A 25 36.38 -13.71 9.73
N TRP A 26 35.91 -14.92 10.03
CA TRP A 26 36.00 -15.59 11.33
C TRP A 26 37.34 -16.31 11.48
N ALA A 27 37.84 -16.38 12.72
CA ALA A 27 38.24 -17.62 13.43
C ALA A 27 39.42 -17.38 14.40
N GLY A 28 39.32 -17.94 15.62
CA GLY A 28 40.44 -18.03 16.56
C GLY A 28 40.02 -18.49 17.96
N LEU A 29 40.16 -19.78 18.24
CA LEU A 29 39.87 -20.46 19.51
C LEU A 29 40.98 -20.27 20.57
N LYS A 30 40.56 -20.00 21.82
CA LYS A 30 40.99 -20.42 23.21
C LYS A 30 42.39 -21.09 23.43
N PRO A 31 43.05 -21.05 24.64
CA PRO A 31 42.44 -21.41 25.95
C PRO A 31 43.03 -20.90 27.30
N SER A 32 42.24 -21.12 28.37
CA SER A 32 42.55 -21.55 29.76
C SER A 32 43.44 -20.73 30.72
N ARG A 33 42.90 -20.41 31.91
CA ARG A 33 43.39 -20.92 33.23
C ARG A 33 42.40 -20.61 34.36
N LEU A 34 42.29 -21.54 35.31
CA LEU A 34 41.32 -21.62 36.40
C LEU A 34 41.88 -21.10 37.74
N LEU A 35 41.01 -20.37 38.47
CA LEU A 35 40.74 -20.40 39.93
C LEU A 35 41.87 -19.96 40.92
N PRO A 36 41.57 -19.82 42.22
CA PRO A 36 40.61 -18.89 42.86
C PRO A 36 41.31 -18.10 44.00
N GLN A 37 40.64 -17.16 44.68
CA GLN A 37 40.62 -17.07 46.17
C GLN A 37 39.99 -15.78 46.73
N ARG A 38 39.22 -16.01 47.80
CA ARG A 38 39.01 -15.17 49.00
C ARG A 38 38.08 -13.95 48.93
N ALA A 39 36.91 -14.17 49.52
CA ALA A 39 36.09 -13.17 50.19
C ALA A 39 36.64 -12.82 51.58
N SER A 40 36.52 -11.55 51.99
CA SER A 40 36.21 -11.05 53.35
C SER A 40 36.08 -9.50 53.31
N PRO A 41 35.61 -8.77 54.35
CA PRO A 41 34.33 -8.06 54.29
C PRO A 41 34.41 -6.53 54.49
N ARG A 42 33.29 -5.86 54.15
CA ARG A 42 32.75 -4.58 54.68
C ARG A 42 33.64 -3.34 54.74
N LEU A 43 33.15 -2.28 54.08
CA LEU A 43 33.04 -0.96 54.69
C LEU A 43 31.77 -0.29 54.14
N LEU A 44 30.79 -0.09 55.03
CA LEU A 44 29.61 0.73 54.78
C LEU A 44 30.08 2.18 54.68
N SER A 45 30.25 2.69 53.46
CA SER A 45 30.29 4.13 53.23
C SER A 45 28.86 4.64 53.20
N VAL A 46 28.51 5.45 54.20
CA VAL A 46 27.28 6.26 54.20
C VAL A 46 27.47 7.33 53.13
N GLY A 47 27.13 6.97 51.89
CA GLY A 47 27.06 7.86 50.75
C GLY A 47 25.71 8.57 50.74
N ARG A 48 25.77 9.91 50.75
CA ARG A 48 24.70 10.90 50.64
C ARG A 48 23.46 10.40 49.89
N ALA A 49 22.28 10.69 50.45
CA ALA A 49 21.01 10.59 49.77
C ALA A 49 21.08 11.32 48.42
N ASP A 50 21.10 10.55 47.34
CA ASP A 50 20.83 11.07 46.01
C ASP A 50 19.38 11.52 45.99
N LEU A 51 19.22 12.84 46.06
CA LEU A 51 17.99 13.56 45.81
C LEU A 51 17.41 13.04 44.49
N ALA A 52 16.37 12.22 44.59
CA ALA A 52 15.64 11.71 43.44
C ALA A 52 15.18 12.90 42.61
N LYS A 53 15.86 13.17 41.49
CA LYS A 53 15.37 14.06 40.46
C LYS A 53 14.04 13.48 40.01
N HIS A 54 12.95 14.11 40.40
CA HIS A 54 11.65 13.91 39.77
C HIS A 54 11.87 14.09 38.26
N GLN A 55 11.94 12.98 37.53
CA GLN A 55 11.78 13.01 36.08
C GLN A 55 10.33 13.38 35.84
N GLU A 56 10.08 14.66 35.57
CA GLU A 56 8.80 15.13 35.09
C GLU A 56 8.44 14.33 33.83
N LEU A 57 7.25 13.72 33.85
CA LEU A 57 6.68 13.06 32.68
C LEU A 57 6.68 14.06 31.52
N PRO A 58 7.11 13.66 30.30
CA PRO A 58 7.21 14.60 29.19
C PRO A 58 5.84 15.23 28.94
N GLY A 59 5.75 16.54 29.24
CA GLY A 59 4.52 17.30 29.14
C GLY A 59 3.90 17.12 27.76
N LYS A 60 2.65 16.64 27.73
CA LYS A 60 1.87 16.55 26.50
C LYS A 60 1.87 17.94 25.87
N LYS A 61 2.46 18.09 24.67
CA LYS A 61 2.42 19.33 23.90
C LYS A 61 0.96 19.75 23.75
N LEU A 62 0.59 20.89 24.32
CA LEU A 62 -0.75 21.44 24.24
C LEU A 62 -0.99 21.80 22.77
N LEU A 63 -1.71 20.93 22.05
CA LEU A 63 -2.04 21.16 20.65
C LEU A 63 -2.85 22.45 20.59
N SER A 64 -2.42 23.39 19.74
CA SER A 64 -3.15 24.63 19.47
C SER A 64 -4.65 24.36 19.28
N GLU A 65 -5.53 25.17 19.87
CA GLU A 65 -6.98 25.05 19.75
C GLU A 65 -7.44 24.99 18.28
N LYS A 66 -6.73 25.69 17.37
CA LYS A 66 -6.93 25.60 15.92
C LYS A 66 -6.70 24.19 15.35
N LYS A 67 -5.79 23.41 15.94
CA LYS A 67 -5.49 22.02 15.55
C LYS A 67 -6.49 21.02 16.14
N LEU A 68 -7.21 21.40 17.20
CA LEU A 68 -8.22 20.56 17.88
C LEU A 68 -9.64 20.76 17.32
N LYS A 69 -9.91 21.86 16.61
CA LYS A 69 -11.20 22.13 15.98
C LYS A 69 -11.38 21.26 14.72
N ARG A 70 -11.75 19.99 14.91
CA ARG A 70 -12.20 19.12 13.82
C ARG A 70 -13.64 19.51 13.48
N TYR A 71 -13.83 20.15 12.33
CA TYR A 71 -15.16 20.40 11.79
C TYR A 71 -15.87 19.05 11.58
N PHE A 72 -17.08 18.96 12.12
CA PHE A 72 -17.97 17.85 11.88
C PHE A 72 -18.51 17.94 10.45
N VAL A 73 -18.52 16.81 9.73
CA VAL A 73 -18.91 16.75 8.33
C VAL A 73 -19.80 15.54 8.15
N ASP A 74 -21.04 15.80 7.73
CA ASP A 74 -22.08 14.78 7.52
C ASP A 74 -22.29 14.40 6.07
N TYR A 75 -21.77 15.22 5.16
CA TYR A 75 -21.88 15.03 3.73
C TYR A 75 -20.51 15.13 3.08
N ARG A 76 -20.17 14.15 2.24
CA ARG A 76 -18.93 14.15 1.48
C ARG A 76 -19.12 13.56 0.10
N ARG A 77 -18.74 14.32 -0.94
CA ARG A 77 -18.58 13.78 -2.30
C ARG A 77 -17.17 13.21 -2.45
N VAL A 78 -17.07 11.97 -2.90
CA VAL A 78 -15.83 11.21 -3.01
C VAL A 78 -15.71 10.60 -4.40
N LEU A 79 -14.60 10.87 -5.07
CA LEU A 79 -14.22 10.16 -6.29
C LEU A 79 -13.42 8.91 -5.89
N VAL A 80 -13.94 7.73 -6.22
CA VAL A 80 -13.28 6.45 -5.97
C VAL A 80 -12.86 5.83 -7.30
N CYS A 81 -11.60 5.43 -7.39
CA CYS A 81 -11.05 4.72 -8.54
C CYS A 81 -10.46 3.40 -8.06
N GLY A 82 -10.87 2.28 -8.64
CA GLY A 82 -10.21 0.99 -8.45
C GLY A 82 -8.77 1.00 -8.93
N GLY A 83 -7.95 0.09 -8.42
CA GLY A 83 -6.62 -0.14 -8.97
C GLY A 83 -6.70 -0.61 -10.43
N ASN A 84 -5.74 -0.24 -11.26
CA ASN A 84 -5.68 -0.77 -12.63
C ASN A 84 -5.10 -2.19 -12.61
N GLY A 85 -5.53 -3.05 -13.51
CA GLY A 85 -4.87 -4.34 -13.73
C GLY A 85 -3.51 -4.12 -14.39
N GLY A 86 -2.54 -4.97 -14.05
CA GLY A 86 -1.24 -5.00 -14.72
C GLY A 86 -1.35 -5.58 -16.13
N ALA A 87 -0.44 -5.22 -17.03
CA ALA A 87 -0.39 -5.75 -18.39
C ALA A 87 0.18 -7.17 -18.43
N GLY A 88 -0.34 -7.99 -19.36
CA GLY A 88 0.28 -9.28 -19.67
C GLY A 88 1.55 -9.09 -20.51
N ALA A 89 2.58 -9.88 -20.24
CA ALA A 89 3.84 -9.82 -20.98
C ALA A 89 3.82 -10.73 -22.22
N SER A 90 4.49 -10.28 -23.28
CA SER A 90 4.81 -11.12 -24.44
C SER A 90 6.30 -11.41 -24.40
N CYS A 91 6.66 -12.60 -23.89
CA CYS A 91 8.04 -13.04 -23.75
C CYS A 91 8.20 -14.48 -24.25
N PHE A 92 9.39 -14.80 -24.71
CA PHE A 92 9.78 -16.14 -25.09
C PHE A 92 10.95 -16.60 -24.23
N HIS A 93 10.91 -17.87 -23.85
CA HIS A 93 11.95 -18.47 -23.05
C HIS A 93 13.27 -18.50 -23.84
N SER A 94 14.37 -18.13 -23.21
CA SER A 94 15.69 -18.15 -23.85
C SER A 94 16.66 -18.98 -23.01
N GLU A 95 17.19 -20.04 -23.62
CA GLU A 95 18.17 -20.95 -23.03
C GLU A 95 19.37 -21.08 -23.95
N PRO A 96 20.60 -21.12 -23.41
CA PRO A 96 21.78 -21.43 -24.21
C PRO A 96 21.61 -22.77 -24.93
N ARG A 97 21.95 -22.80 -26.22
CA ARG A 97 21.86 -23.99 -27.10
C ARG A 97 20.43 -24.45 -27.43
N LYS A 98 19.42 -23.59 -27.22
CA LYS A 98 18.04 -23.81 -27.67
C LYS A 98 17.63 -22.68 -28.59
N GLU A 99 17.45 -22.97 -29.87
CA GLU A 99 17.13 -21.96 -30.90
C GLU A 99 15.73 -21.37 -30.72
N PHE A 100 14.75 -22.21 -30.38
CA PHE A 100 13.36 -21.79 -30.18
C PHE A 100 12.85 -22.20 -28.80
N GLY A 101 12.66 -21.21 -27.93
CA GLY A 101 11.92 -21.38 -26.68
C GLY A 101 10.41 -21.18 -26.87
N GLY A 102 9.62 -21.83 -26.01
CA GLY A 102 8.19 -21.60 -25.95
C GLY A 102 7.84 -20.23 -25.34
N PRO A 103 6.57 -19.79 -25.45
CA PRO A 103 6.12 -18.56 -24.80
C PRO A 103 6.21 -18.69 -23.28
N ASP A 104 6.77 -17.67 -22.62
CA ASP A 104 6.97 -17.61 -21.18
C ASP A 104 6.52 -16.29 -20.54
N GLY A 105 5.75 -15.46 -21.26
CA GLY A 105 5.18 -14.24 -20.72
C GLY A 105 4.05 -14.55 -19.73
N GLY A 106 4.19 -14.03 -18.51
CA GLY A 106 3.18 -14.14 -17.46
C GLY A 106 2.01 -13.16 -17.61
N ASP A 107 0.92 -13.48 -16.93
CA ASP A 107 -0.25 -12.61 -16.77
C ASP A 107 0.07 -11.46 -15.80
N GLY A 108 -0.55 -10.30 -16.02
CA GLY A 108 -0.52 -9.17 -15.09
C GLY A 108 -1.42 -9.43 -13.88
N GLY A 109 -1.10 -8.77 -12.76
CA GLY A 109 -1.86 -8.85 -11.53
C GLY A 109 -3.18 -8.07 -11.59
N ASN A 110 -4.15 -8.47 -10.78
CA ASN A 110 -5.41 -7.74 -10.67
C ASN A 110 -5.22 -6.42 -9.90
N GLY A 111 -5.98 -5.39 -10.27
CA GLY A 111 -6.05 -4.15 -9.50
C GLY A 111 -6.76 -4.35 -8.17
N GLY A 112 -6.32 -3.62 -7.16
CA GLY A 112 -6.91 -3.64 -5.82
C GLY A 112 -8.28 -2.98 -5.77
N HIS A 113 -9.22 -3.62 -5.09
CA HIS A 113 -10.55 -3.07 -4.82
C HIS A 113 -10.48 -1.92 -3.80
N VAL A 114 -11.42 -0.98 -3.91
CA VAL A 114 -11.65 0.06 -2.91
C VAL A 114 -12.93 -0.29 -2.15
N ILE A 115 -12.82 -0.50 -0.84
CA ILE A 115 -13.90 -0.97 0.02
C ILE A 115 -14.16 0.06 1.10
N LEU A 116 -15.41 0.47 1.25
CA LEU A 116 -15.88 1.23 2.41
C LEU A 116 -16.18 0.24 3.53
N ARG A 117 -15.60 0.45 4.70
CA ARG A 117 -15.78 -0.39 5.88
C ARG A 117 -16.25 0.45 7.05
N VAL A 118 -17.31 0.00 7.71
CA VAL A 118 -17.82 0.66 8.90
C VAL A 118 -16.86 0.46 10.08
N ASP A 119 -16.50 1.57 10.73
CA ASP A 119 -15.70 1.60 11.95
C ASP A 119 -16.41 2.44 13.02
N GLN A 120 -16.64 1.85 14.20
CA GLN A 120 -17.27 2.52 15.35
C GLN A 120 -16.44 3.69 15.89
N GLN A 121 -15.12 3.67 15.67
CA GLN A 121 -14.24 4.73 16.17
C GLN A 121 -14.37 6.02 15.34
N VAL A 122 -14.87 5.91 14.12
CA VAL A 122 -15.10 7.05 13.22
C VAL A 122 -16.50 7.60 13.47
N LYS A 123 -16.59 8.89 13.77
CA LYS A 123 -17.86 9.57 14.06
C LYS A 123 -18.29 10.57 13.01
N SER A 124 -17.38 11.00 12.14
CA SER A 124 -17.61 12.05 11.12
C SER A 124 -16.95 11.69 9.80
N LEU A 125 -17.49 12.17 8.69
CA LEU A 125 -16.91 11.98 7.34
C LEU A 125 -15.72 12.92 7.06
N SER A 126 -15.28 13.71 8.04
CA SER A 126 -14.14 14.62 7.91
C SER A 126 -12.80 13.91 7.67
N SER A 127 -12.66 12.64 8.09
CA SER A 127 -11.49 11.81 7.77
C SER A 127 -11.48 11.32 6.32
N VAL A 128 -12.62 11.41 5.62
CA VAL A 128 -12.77 10.92 4.25
C VAL A 128 -12.25 11.95 3.25
N LEU A 129 -11.23 11.56 2.50
CA LEU A 129 -10.63 12.36 1.44
C LEU A 129 -11.61 12.50 0.26
N SER A 130 -11.39 13.52 -0.57
CA SER A 130 -12.22 13.75 -1.76
C SER A 130 -11.92 12.77 -2.90
N ARG A 131 -10.73 12.14 -2.91
CA ARG A 131 -10.30 11.20 -3.94
C ARG A 131 -9.57 10.01 -3.31
N TYR A 132 -9.89 8.82 -3.78
CA TYR A 132 -9.18 7.59 -3.47
C TYR A 132 -8.82 6.83 -4.74
N GLN A 133 -7.63 6.24 -4.74
CA GLN A 133 -7.11 5.42 -5.83
C GLN A 133 -6.67 4.08 -5.23
N GLY A 134 -7.24 2.98 -5.74
CA GLY A 134 -6.81 1.63 -5.37
C GLY A 134 -5.41 1.33 -5.88
N PHE A 135 -4.74 0.37 -5.25
CA PHE A 135 -3.41 -0.07 -5.66
C PHE A 135 -3.48 -0.83 -6.97
N SER A 136 -2.70 -0.44 -7.97
CA SER A 136 -2.63 -1.17 -9.24
C SER A 136 -1.96 -2.54 -9.08
N GLY A 137 -2.32 -3.48 -9.95
CA GLY A 137 -1.58 -4.73 -10.11
C GLY A 137 -0.25 -4.49 -10.84
N GLU A 138 0.72 -5.36 -10.59
CA GLU A 138 2.00 -5.35 -11.30
C GLU A 138 1.86 -6.04 -12.65
N ASP A 139 2.70 -5.66 -13.60
CA ASP A 139 2.75 -6.29 -14.92
C ASP A 139 3.32 -7.71 -14.83
N GLY A 140 2.94 -8.55 -15.79
CA GLY A 140 3.57 -9.85 -16.00
C GLY A 140 5.04 -9.70 -16.42
N GLY A 141 5.83 -10.75 -16.19
CA GLY A 141 7.24 -10.80 -16.56
C GLY A 141 7.57 -12.01 -17.43
N SER A 142 8.86 -12.12 -17.79
CA SER A 142 9.42 -13.31 -18.42
C SER A 142 9.52 -14.47 -17.44
N LYS A 143 9.89 -15.66 -17.93
CA LYS A 143 10.06 -16.89 -17.13
C LYS A 143 8.80 -17.31 -16.39
N ASN A 144 7.63 -17.05 -16.97
CA ASN A 144 6.32 -17.31 -16.39
C ASN A 144 6.07 -16.56 -15.08
N CYS A 145 6.67 -15.39 -14.92
CA CYS A 145 6.47 -14.55 -13.75
C CYS A 145 5.11 -13.84 -13.85
N PHE A 146 4.18 -14.18 -12.97
CA PHE A 146 2.88 -13.51 -12.87
C PHE A 146 3.01 -12.23 -12.03
N GLY A 147 2.33 -11.17 -12.47
CA GLY A 147 2.29 -9.90 -11.76
C GLY A 147 1.54 -10.01 -10.42
N ARG A 148 2.04 -9.33 -9.40
CA ARG A 148 1.40 -9.28 -8.08
C ARG A 148 0.06 -8.53 -8.16
N SER A 149 -0.96 -9.06 -7.47
CA SER A 149 -2.23 -8.36 -7.32
C SER A 149 -2.10 -7.14 -6.39
N GLY A 150 -2.76 -6.05 -6.76
CA GLY A 150 -2.84 -4.83 -5.98
C GLY A 150 -3.54 -5.06 -4.64
N ALA A 151 -3.05 -4.40 -3.59
CA ALA A 151 -3.66 -4.48 -2.27
C ALA A 151 -5.07 -3.85 -2.24
N VAL A 152 -5.95 -4.39 -1.40
CA VAL A 152 -7.27 -3.80 -1.17
C VAL A 152 -7.14 -2.54 -0.32
N LEU A 153 -7.79 -1.45 -0.75
CA LEU A 153 -7.83 -0.20 -0.01
C LEU A 153 -9.11 -0.11 0.81
N TYR A 154 -8.97 -0.12 2.14
CA TYR A 154 -10.10 0.07 3.05
C TYR A 154 -10.24 1.54 3.45
N ILE A 155 -11.43 2.09 3.22
CA ILE A 155 -11.83 3.43 3.63
C ILE A 155 -12.78 3.29 4.82
N ARG A 156 -12.36 3.80 5.97
CA ARG A 156 -13.15 3.73 7.20
C ARG A 156 -14.23 4.81 7.18
N VAL A 157 -15.47 4.39 7.41
CA VAL A 157 -16.64 5.27 7.49
C VAL A 157 -17.39 5.07 8.80
N PRO A 158 -18.07 6.11 9.31
CA PRO A 158 -18.91 6.01 10.49
C PRO A 158 -20.10 5.06 10.28
N VAL A 159 -20.63 4.52 11.37
CA VAL A 159 -21.86 3.73 11.38
C VAL A 159 -23.04 4.62 10.94
N GLY A 160 -23.96 4.10 10.14
CA GLY A 160 -25.10 4.84 9.61
C GLY A 160 -24.77 5.72 8.40
N THR A 161 -23.72 5.37 7.65
CA THR A 161 -23.35 6.04 6.39
C THR A 161 -24.20 5.49 5.24
N LEU A 162 -24.96 6.36 4.58
CA LEU A 162 -25.62 6.10 3.30
C LEU A 162 -24.66 6.40 2.16
N VAL A 163 -24.53 5.45 1.24
CA VAL A 163 -23.76 5.61 0.01
C VAL A 163 -24.74 5.86 -1.13
N LYS A 164 -24.60 7.01 -1.80
CA LYS A 164 -25.41 7.40 -2.95
C LYS A 164 -24.56 7.55 -4.21
N GLU A 165 -25.11 7.14 -5.34
CA GLU A 165 -24.53 7.33 -6.67
C GLU A 165 -25.61 7.93 -7.59
N GLY A 166 -25.33 9.09 -8.19
CA GLY A 166 -26.31 9.77 -9.06
C GLY A 166 -27.65 10.10 -8.38
N GLY A 167 -27.67 10.31 -7.06
CA GLY A 167 -28.88 10.59 -6.28
C GLY A 167 -29.66 9.35 -5.81
N ARG A 168 -29.27 8.14 -6.22
CA ARG A 168 -29.87 6.88 -5.75
C ARG A 168 -29.02 6.29 -4.63
N VAL A 169 -29.67 5.74 -3.60
CA VAL A 169 -28.99 5.00 -2.53
C VAL A 169 -28.56 3.65 -3.08
N VAL A 170 -27.25 3.37 -3.09
CA VAL A 170 -26.67 2.10 -3.56
C VAL A 170 -26.34 1.17 -2.41
N ALA A 171 -26.03 1.71 -1.23
CA ALA A 171 -25.77 0.93 -0.03
C ALA A 171 -26.08 1.72 1.23
N ASP A 172 -26.43 0.98 2.27
CA ASP A 172 -26.72 1.49 3.61
C ASP A 172 -25.82 0.76 4.60
N LEU A 173 -24.85 1.48 5.15
CA LEU A 173 -23.84 0.95 6.04
C LEU A 173 -24.26 1.22 7.50
N SER A 174 -25.29 0.52 7.95
CA SER A 174 -25.95 0.75 9.25
C SER A 174 -25.39 -0.12 10.37
N CYS A 175 -24.80 -1.28 10.07
CA CYS A 175 -24.27 -2.21 11.03
C CYS A 175 -22.73 -2.15 11.08
N VAL A 176 -22.19 -2.57 12.22
CA VAL A 176 -20.76 -2.55 12.47
C VAL A 176 -20.12 -3.72 11.74
N GLY A 177 -19.08 -3.45 10.96
CA GLY A 177 -18.46 -4.46 10.11
C GLY A 177 -19.10 -4.57 8.73
N ASP A 178 -20.13 -3.78 8.43
CA ASP A 178 -20.63 -3.69 7.05
C ASP A 178 -19.53 -3.19 6.12
N GLU A 179 -19.43 -3.84 4.98
CA GLU A 179 -18.47 -3.53 3.92
C GLU A 179 -19.21 -3.33 2.60
N TYR A 180 -18.80 -2.31 1.84
CA TYR A 180 -19.32 -2.06 0.51
C TYR A 180 -18.18 -1.82 -0.46
N ILE A 181 -18.18 -2.55 -1.58
CA ILE A 181 -17.20 -2.38 -2.64
C ILE A 181 -17.53 -1.10 -3.42
N ALA A 182 -16.84 -0.02 -3.06
CA ALA A 182 -17.04 1.29 -3.66
C ALA A 182 -16.58 1.34 -5.12
N ALA A 183 -15.45 0.71 -5.43
CA ALA A 183 -14.94 0.57 -6.78
C ALA A 183 -14.23 -0.77 -6.99
N LEU A 184 -14.55 -1.46 -8.09
CA LEU A 184 -13.87 -2.68 -8.50
C LEU A 184 -12.49 -2.35 -9.10
N GLY A 185 -11.46 -3.12 -8.74
CA GLY A 185 -10.19 -3.10 -9.43
C GLY A 185 -10.29 -3.72 -10.82
N GLY A 186 -9.41 -3.29 -11.72
CA GLY A 186 -9.35 -3.82 -13.08
C GLY A 186 -8.76 -5.22 -13.12
N ALA A 187 -9.22 -6.04 -14.06
CA ALA A 187 -8.66 -7.36 -14.29
C ALA A 187 -7.24 -7.28 -14.88
N GLY A 188 -6.35 -8.17 -14.43
CA GLY A 188 -5.02 -8.31 -14.98
C GLY A 188 -5.04 -8.81 -16.43
N GLY A 189 -4.12 -8.27 -17.24
CA GLY A 189 -3.94 -8.64 -18.63
C GLY A 189 -3.35 -10.05 -18.78
N LYS A 190 -3.70 -10.73 -19.86
CA LYS A 190 -3.19 -12.07 -20.20
C LYS A 190 -1.88 -12.00 -20.96
N GLY A 191 -0.89 -12.74 -20.49
CA GLY A 191 0.40 -12.91 -21.15
C GLY A 191 0.27 -13.80 -22.39
N ASN A 192 1.32 -13.85 -23.20
CA ASN A 192 1.29 -14.63 -24.43
C ASN A 192 1.11 -16.14 -24.19
N ARG A 193 1.60 -16.67 -23.07
CA ARG A 193 1.41 -18.08 -22.70
C ARG A 193 -0.07 -18.48 -22.59
N PHE A 194 -0.95 -17.56 -22.19
CA PHE A 194 -2.39 -17.82 -22.12
C PHE A 194 -3.02 -18.11 -23.48
N PHE A 195 -2.47 -17.53 -24.56
CA PHE A 195 -2.97 -17.69 -25.94
C PHE A 195 -2.36 -18.88 -26.68
N LEU A 196 -1.63 -19.76 -25.98
CA LEU A 196 -1.06 -20.97 -26.56
C LEU A 196 -2.18 -21.91 -27.02
N ALA A 197 -2.19 -22.25 -28.30
CA ALA A 197 -3.18 -23.16 -28.89
C ALA A 197 -2.50 -24.16 -29.82
N ASN A 198 -3.18 -25.25 -30.18
CA ASN A 198 -2.58 -26.30 -31.04
C ASN A 198 -2.15 -25.73 -32.41
N ASN A 199 -2.93 -24.80 -32.94
CA ASN A 199 -2.69 -24.08 -34.20
C ASN A 199 -1.69 -22.92 -34.06
N ASN A 200 -1.45 -22.41 -32.85
CA ASN A 200 -0.52 -21.31 -32.58
C ASN A 200 0.37 -21.63 -31.38
N ARG A 201 1.53 -22.22 -31.65
CA ARG A 201 2.49 -22.66 -30.64
C ARG A 201 3.42 -21.55 -30.14
N ALA A 202 3.47 -20.41 -30.83
CA ALA A 202 4.31 -19.26 -30.47
C ALA A 202 3.49 -17.94 -30.57
N PRO A 203 2.45 -17.77 -29.74
CA PRO A 203 1.67 -16.54 -29.72
C PRO A 203 2.56 -15.36 -29.32
N VAL A 204 2.43 -14.26 -30.06
CA VAL A 204 3.04 -12.95 -29.74
C VAL A 204 2.03 -12.00 -29.11
N THR A 205 0.75 -12.39 -29.09
CA THR A 205 -0.36 -11.60 -28.59
C THR A 205 -0.36 -11.58 -27.06
N CYS A 206 -0.50 -10.41 -26.47
CA CYS A 206 -0.84 -10.23 -25.06
C CYS A 206 -2.01 -9.25 -24.95
N THR A 207 -2.67 -9.23 -23.78
CA THR A 207 -3.73 -8.25 -23.50
C THR A 207 -3.28 -7.27 -22.42
N PRO A 208 -3.62 -5.99 -22.56
CA PRO A 208 -3.37 -5.01 -21.51
C PRO A 208 -4.26 -5.29 -20.29
N GLY A 209 -3.85 -4.79 -19.14
CA GLY A 209 -4.71 -4.78 -17.95
C GLY A 209 -5.91 -3.86 -18.16
N GLN A 210 -7.04 -4.25 -17.58
CA GLN A 210 -8.24 -3.42 -17.61
C GLN A 210 -8.10 -2.25 -16.64
N PRO A 211 -8.64 -1.07 -16.97
CA PRO A 211 -8.70 0.04 -16.02
C PRO A 211 -9.61 -0.30 -14.85
N GLY A 212 -9.27 0.22 -13.66
CA GLY A 212 -10.13 0.13 -12.50
C GLY A 212 -11.42 0.91 -12.70
N GLN A 213 -12.49 0.47 -12.04
CA GLN A 213 -13.77 1.17 -12.09
C GLN A 213 -13.66 2.56 -11.43
N GLN A 214 -14.20 3.58 -12.09
CA GLN A 214 -14.26 4.93 -11.55
C GLN A 214 -15.72 5.28 -11.22
N ARG A 215 -15.96 5.73 -9.99
CA ARG A 215 -17.29 6.15 -9.51
C ARG A 215 -17.21 7.42 -8.68
N VAL A 216 -18.26 8.22 -8.74
CA VAL A 216 -18.45 9.38 -7.85
C VAL A 216 -19.55 9.03 -6.86
N LEU A 217 -19.16 8.88 -5.60
CA LEU A 217 -20.07 8.53 -4.52
C LEU A 217 -20.34 9.75 -3.63
N HIS A 218 -21.55 9.84 -3.15
CA HIS A 218 -21.98 10.82 -2.16
C HIS A 218 -22.27 10.07 -0.86
N LEU A 219 -21.46 10.36 0.15
CA LEU A 219 -21.58 9.77 1.48
C LEU A 219 -22.38 10.73 2.36
N GLU A 220 -23.41 10.20 3.00
CA GLU A 220 -24.31 10.94 3.88
C GLU A 220 -24.47 10.20 5.21
N LEU A 221 -24.33 10.91 6.33
CA LEU A 221 -24.64 10.36 7.65
C LEU A 221 -26.13 10.50 7.94
N LYS A 222 -26.79 9.41 8.35
CA LYS A 222 -28.19 9.44 8.80
C LYS A 222 -28.37 10.22 10.10
N THR A 223 -27.37 10.20 10.98
CA THR A 223 -27.49 10.71 12.35
C THR A 223 -26.39 11.73 12.63
N VAL A 224 -26.82 12.93 13.02
CA VAL A 224 -25.93 14.10 13.24
C VAL A 224 -25.37 14.12 14.66
N ALA A 225 -26.08 13.57 15.64
CA ALA A 225 -25.71 13.64 17.05
C ALA A 225 -25.89 12.29 17.76
N HIS A 226 -24.90 11.93 18.59
CA HIS A 226 -24.95 10.73 19.44
C HIS A 226 -25.74 10.99 20.74
N ALA A 227 -25.68 12.23 21.24
CA ALA A 227 -26.43 12.70 22.38
C ALA A 227 -26.63 14.22 22.22
N GLY A 228 -27.83 14.71 22.51
CA GLY A 228 -28.13 16.13 22.61
C GLY A 228 -28.26 16.51 24.08
N MET A 229 -27.46 17.47 24.53
CA MET A 229 -27.71 18.09 25.83
C MET A 229 -28.83 19.12 25.69
N VAL A 230 -29.81 19.04 26.58
CA VAL A 230 -30.91 20.01 26.68
C VAL A 230 -30.76 20.71 28.02
N GLY A 231 -30.72 22.04 28.03
CA GLY A 231 -30.56 22.86 29.22
C GLY A 231 -30.92 24.32 28.95
N PHE A 232 -31.23 25.06 30.03
CA PHE A 232 -31.52 26.50 29.94
C PHE A 232 -30.27 27.29 29.51
N PRO A 233 -30.44 28.40 28.76
CA PRO A 233 -29.35 29.22 28.24
C PRO A 233 -28.51 29.88 29.33
#